data_AF-A0A318U7F2-F1
#
_entry.id   AF-A0A318U7F2-F1
#
_cell.length_a   1.000
_cell.length_b   1.000
_cell.length_c   1.000
_cell.angle_alpha   90.00
_cell.angle_beta   90.00
_cell.angle_gamma   90.00
#
_symmetry.space_group_name_H-M   'P 1'
#
loop_
_entity.id
_entity.type
_entity.pdbx_description
1 polymer ?
#
loop_
_entity_poly.entity_id
_entity_poly.type
_entity_poly.pdbx_seq_one_letter_code
_entity_poly.pdbx_strand_id
1 'polypeptide(L)'
;MANETQAVEAAAAVAGHAAEAAEKGGMPQLDFSTFPNQIFWLLLALGAIYWLLTNIAIPRIAGILADRAGTITGDIEAAEQYKLKAKDAEAAYAKALADARAQAQKIIAETRAAIQKDLDAAAAKADADIGARVAQSEVKIAEIRAGALEAVQIVATDTATAIVTALGGKADTSAVTAAVGQRVKG
;
A
#
# COMPACT_ATOMS: atom_id res chain seq x y z
N MET A 1 96.95 -11.72 -61.41
CA MET A 1 97.70 -12.60 -60.47
C MET A 1 97.36 -12.40 -58.99
N ALA A 2 96.49 -11.45 -58.59
CA ALA A 2 96.06 -11.31 -57.18
C ALA A 2 94.76 -12.07 -56.83
N ASN A 3 94.00 -12.52 -57.83
CA ASN A 3 92.69 -13.15 -57.62
C ASN A 3 92.75 -14.69 -57.50
N GLU A 4 93.76 -15.33 -58.09
CA GLU A 4 93.94 -16.78 -58.02
C GLU A 4 94.49 -17.21 -56.65
N THR A 5 95.38 -16.41 -56.04
CA THR A 5 95.95 -16.70 -54.72
C THR A 5 94.91 -16.61 -53.61
N GLN A 6 93.98 -15.65 -53.67
CA GLN A 6 92.87 -15.52 -52.70
C GLN A 6 91.82 -16.63 -52.86
N ALA A 7 91.57 -17.08 -54.09
CA ALA A 7 90.66 -18.21 -54.34
C ALA A 7 91.23 -19.53 -53.80
N VAL A 8 92.55 -19.73 -53.88
CA VAL A 8 93.22 -20.92 -53.35
C VAL A 8 93.32 -20.89 -51.82
N GLU A 9 93.54 -19.72 -51.20
CA GLU A 9 93.49 -19.56 -49.73
C GLU A 9 92.08 -19.76 -49.17
N ALA A 10 91.05 -19.24 -49.84
CA ALA A 10 89.66 -19.45 -49.45
C ALA A 10 89.24 -20.92 -49.63
N ALA A 11 89.67 -21.58 -50.71
CA ALA A 11 89.42 -23.01 -50.91
C ALA A 11 90.16 -23.88 -49.88
N ALA A 12 91.38 -23.52 -49.50
CA ALA A 12 92.14 -24.21 -48.45
C ALA A 12 91.55 -23.98 -47.05
N ALA A 13 91.04 -22.77 -46.76
CA ALA A 13 90.36 -22.46 -45.50
C ALA A 13 89.02 -23.22 -45.38
N VAL A 14 88.25 -23.31 -46.47
CA VAL A 14 87.01 -24.08 -46.53
C VAL A 14 87.27 -25.59 -46.45
N ALA A 15 88.33 -26.09 -47.09
CA ALA A 15 88.73 -27.49 -46.99
C ALA A 15 89.28 -27.85 -45.59
N GLY A 16 90.00 -26.94 -44.94
CA GLY A 16 90.45 -27.09 -43.55
C GLY A 16 89.29 -27.15 -42.55
N HIS A 17 88.29 -26.27 -42.70
CA HIS A 17 87.09 -26.29 -41.88
C HIS A 17 86.20 -27.52 -42.16
N ALA A 18 86.16 -28.00 -43.40
CA ALA A 18 85.43 -29.22 -43.77
C ALA A 18 86.11 -30.49 -43.23
N ALA A 19 87.44 -30.54 -43.18
CA ALA A 19 88.19 -31.66 -42.60
C ALA A 19 88.06 -31.70 -41.07
N GLU A 20 88.08 -30.55 -40.39
CA GLU A 20 87.86 -30.45 -38.94
C GLU A 20 86.40 -30.78 -38.55
N ALA A 21 85.44 -30.42 -39.41
CA ALA A 21 84.02 -30.79 -39.25
C ALA A 21 83.75 -32.29 -39.50
N ALA A 22 84.58 -32.97 -40.30
CA ALA A 22 84.45 -34.40 -40.55
C ALA A 22 85.01 -35.27 -39.41
N GLU A 23 86.01 -34.78 -38.65
CA GLU A 23 86.56 -35.47 -37.48
C GLU A 23 85.62 -35.38 -36.26
N LYS A 24 84.79 -34.33 -36.20
CA LYS A 24 83.77 -34.11 -35.15
C LYS A 24 82.34 -34.21 -35.69
N GLY A 25 81.98 -35.38 -36.20
CA GLY A 25 80.61 -35.91 -36.24
C GLY A 25 79.47 -34.95 -36.59
N GLY A 26 79.11 -34.89 -37.88
CA GLY A 26 77.77 -34.49 -38.33
C GLY A 26 77.47 -32.99 -38.34
N MET A 27 76.37 -32.62 -39.01
CA MET A 27 75.90 -31.24 -39.18
C MET A 27 75.96 -30.49 -37.83
N PRO A 28 76.62 -29.31 -37.73
CA PRO A 28 76.96 -28.67 -36.44
C PRO A 28 75.75 -28.34 -35.55
N GLN A 29 74.53 -28.39 -36.09
CA GLN A 29 73.27 -28.23 -35.35
C GLN A 29 72.83 -29.49 -34.57
N LEU A 30 73.38 -30.67 -34.89
CA LEU A 30 73.03 -31.97 -34.32
C LEU A 30 74.18 -32.56 -33.47
N ASP A 31 75.02 -31.69 -32.90
CA ASP A 31 76.05 -32.11 -31.96
C ASP A 31 75.43 -32.41 -30.57
N PHE A 32 75.19 -33.70 -30.34
CA PHE A 32 74.62 -34.24 -29.10
C PHE A 32 75.48 -34.00 -27.85
N SER A 33 76.74 -33.58 -27.99
CA SER A 33 77.60 -33.27 -26.84
C SER A 33 77.09 -32.06 -26.03
N THR A 34 76.34 -31.16 -26.66
CA THR A 34 75.79 -29.95 -26.00
C THR A 34 74.41 -30.16 -25.37
N PHE A 35 73.72 -31.24 -25.74
CA PHE A 35 72.34 -31.51 -25.34
C PHE A 35 72.18 -31.69 -23.82
N PRO A 36 73.06 -32.42 -23.10
CA PRO A 36 72.94 -32.56 -21.65
C PRO A 36 72.94 -31.21 -20.90
N ASN A 37 73.76 -30.26 -21.33
CA ASN A 37 73.82 -28.94 -20.73
C ASN A 37 72.54 -28.12 -21.03
N GLN A 38 72.04 -28.16 -22.27
CA GLN A 38 70.77 -27.51 -22.63
C GLN A 38 69.58 -28.12 -21.87
N ILE A 39 69.52 -29.45 -21.77
CA ILE A 39 68.48 -30.18 -21.03
C ILE A 39 68.53 -29.83 -19.53
N PHE A 40 69.71 -29.72 -18.93
CA PHE A 40 69.85 -29.30 -17.54
C PHE A 40 69.24 -27.92 -17.28
N TRP A 41 69.59 -26.91 -18.09
CA TRP A 41 69.03 -25.57 -17.96
C TRP A 41 67.54 -25.52 -18.29
N LEU A 42 67.09 -26.32 -19.26
CA LEU A 42 65.67 -26.44 -19.59
C LEU A 42 64.88 -26.98 -18.39
N LEU A 43 65.34 -28.06 -17.76
CA LEU A 43 64.70 -28.63 -16.58
C LEU A 43 64.73 -27.66 -15.39
N LEU A 44 65.84 -26.94 -15.20
CA LEU A 44 65.96 -25.93 -14.16
C LEU A 44 64.98 -24.77 -14.39
N ALA A 45 64.91 -24.25 -15.61
CA ALA A 45 63.99 -23.16 -15.97
C ALA A 45 62.53 -23.62 -15.89
N LEU A 46 62.21 -24.82 -16.37
CA LEU A 46 60.87 -25.41 -16.29
C LEU A 46 60.47 -25.60 -14.82
N GLY A 47 61.37 -26.11 -13.97
CA GLY A 47 61.15 -26.27 -12.54
C GLY A 47 60.92 -24.92 -11.83
N ALA A 48 61.72 -23.91 -12.16
CA ALA A 48 61.56 -22.56 -11.62
C ALA A 48 60.21 -21.92 -12.03
N ILE A 49 59.82 -22.03 -13.31
CA ILE A 49 58.53 -21.53 -13.81
C ILE A 49 57.38 -22.31 -13.16
N TYR A 50 57.47 -23.64 -13.07
CA TYR A 50 56.46 -24.47 -12.43
C TYR A 50 56.26 -24.09 -10.96
N TRP A 51 57.36 -23.88 -10.22
CA TRP A 51 57.32 -23.44 -8.84
C TRP A 51 56.69 -22.05 -8.69
N LEU A 52 57.06 -21.10 -9.57
CA LEU A 52 56.47 -19.75 -9.60
C LEU A 52 54.96 -19.79 -9.89
N LEU A 53 54.54 -20.58 -10.88
CA LEU A 53 53.12 -20.68 -11.23
C LEU A 53 52.30 -21.32 -10.11
N THR A 54 52.81 -22.41 -9.53
CA THR A 54 52.11 -23.16 -8.48
C THR A 54 51.99 -22.36 -7.19
N ASN A 55 53.05 -21.66 -6.78
CA ASN A 55 53.07 -20.98 -5.48
C ASN A 55 52.64 -19.51 -5.53
N ILE A 56 52.67 -18.84 -6.70
CA ILE A 56 52.38 -17.41 -6.79
C ILE A 56 51.26 -17.10 -7.79
N ALA A 57 51.36 -17.58 -9.03
CA ALA A 57 50.40 -17.18 -10.07
C ALA A 57 49.01 -17.80 -9.87
N ILE A 58 48.93 -19.12 -9.66
CA ILE A 58 47.67 -19.85 -9.47
C ILE A 58 46.96 -19.40 -8.18
N PRO A 59 47.62 -19.30 -7.02
CA PRO A 59 46.96 -18.83 -5.78
C PRO A 59 46.39 -17.43 -5.91
N ARG A 60 47.07 -16.53 -6.63
CA ARG A 60 46.59 -15.16 -6.85
C ARG A 60 45.32 -15.11 -7.70
N ILE A 61 45.24 -15.94 -8.75
CA ILE A 61 44.05 -16.04 -9.61
C ILE A 61 42.89 -16.70 -8.83
N ALA A 62 43.19 -17.73 -8.04
CA ALA A 62 42.20 -18.41 -7.20
C ALA A 62 41.59 -17.44 -6.15
N GLY A 63 42.39 -16.57 -5.55
CA GLY A 63 41.91 -15.53 -4.63
C GLY A 63 40.89 -14.59 -5.29
N ILE A 64 41.19 -14.06 -6.47
CA ILE A 64 40.27 -13.17 -7.20
C ILE A 64 38.95 -13.88 -7.55
N LEU A 65 39.01 -15.15 -7.94
CA LEU A 65 37.82 -15.92 -8.25
C LEU A 65 36.99 -16.21 -7.00
N ALA A 66 37.63 -16.53 -5.88
CA ALA A 66 36.99 -16.72 -4.59
C ALA A 66 36.33 -15.42 -4.09
N ASP A 67 37.00 -14.28 -4.22
CA ASP A 67 36.45 -12.97 -3.85
C ASP A 67 35.18 -12.67 -4.67
N ARG A 68 35.22 -12.88 -5.99
CA ARG A 68 34.06 -12.68 -6.86
C ARG A 68 32.92 -13.64 -6.54
N ALA A 69 33.22 -14.92 -6.32
CA ALA A 69 32.22 -15.90 -5.93
C ALA A 69 31.59 -15.54 -4.58
N GLY A 70 32.40 -15.06 -3.63
CA GLY A 70 31.96 -14.57 -2.32
C GLY A 70 31.05 -13.35 -2.44
N THR A 71 31.42 -12.34 -3.24
CA THR A 71 30.57 -11.16 -3.46
C THR A 71 29.26 -11.52 -4.14
N ILE A 72 29.28 -12.37 -5.17
CA ILE A 72 28.06 -12.80 -5.87
C ILE A 72 27.13 -13.56 -4.92
N THR A 73 27.68 -14.48 -4.12
CA THR A 73 26.88 -15.25 -3.16
C THR A 73 26.29 -14.34 -2.10
N GLY A 74 27.10 -13.42 -1.55
CA GLY A 74 26.63 -12.42 -0.58
C GLY A 74 25.54 -11.51 -1.15
N ASP A 75 25.66 -11.07 -2.40
CA ASP A 75 24.66 -10.25 -3.08
C ASP A 75 23.35 -11.03 -3.32
N ILE A 76 23.45 -12.32 -3.68
CA ILE A 76 22.28 -13.20 -3.84
C ILE A 76 21.57 -13.39 -2.49
N GLU A 77 22.31 -13.72 -1.43
CA GLU A 77 21.74 -13.87 -0.09
C GLU A 77 21.08 -12.58 0.40
N ALA A 78 21.72 -11.42 0.20
CA ALA A 78 21.15 -10.13 0.53
C ALA A 78 19.87 -9.87 -0.26
N ALA A 79 19.86 -10.14 -1.57
CA ALA A 79 18.68 -9.98 -2.42
C ALA A 79 17.52 -10.89 -1.97
N GLU A 80 17.80 -12.14 -1.61
CA GLU A 80 16.80 -13.06 -1.06
C GLU A 80 16.24 -12.57 0.28
N GLN A 81 17.10 -12.10 1.18
CA GLN A 81 16.66 -11.51 2.45
C GLN A 81 15.79 -10.27 2.24
N TYR A 82 16.16 -9.38 1.32
CA TYR A 82 15.34 -8.21 0.99
C TYR A 82 14.00 -8.61 0.37
N LYS A 83 13.98 -9.63 -0.48
CA LYS A 83 12.75 -10.18 -1.06
C LYS A 83 11.84 -10.78 0.01
N LEU A 84 12.39 -11.50 0.98
CA LEU A 84 11.62 -12.03 2.12
C LEU A 84 11.06 -10.90 2.97
N LYS A 85 11.89 -9.93 3.37
CA LYS A 85 11.44 -8.75 4.13
C LYS A 85 10.35 -7.96 3.40
N ALA A 86 10.46 -7.81 2.09
CA ALA A 86 9.44 -7.14 1.28
C ALA A 86 8.12 -7.91 1.28
N LYS A 87 8.15 -9.24 1.12
CA LYS A 87 6.96 -10.09 1.20
C LYS A 87 6.31 -10.06 2.58
N ASP A 88 7.11 -10.11 3.65
CA ASP A 88 6.60 -10.05 5.02
C ASP A 88 5.97 -8.68 5.31
N ALA A 89 6.59 -7.60 4.83
CA ALA A 89 6.03 -6.26 4.93
C ALA A 89 4.73 -6.10 4.13
N GLU A 90 4.67 -6.66 2.91
CA GLU A 90 3.46 -6.67 2.09
C GLU A 90 2.32 -7.45 2.77
N ALA A 91 2.62 -8.62 3.33
CA ALA A 91 1.63 -9.41 4.07
C ALA A 91 1.14 -8.68 5.33
N ALA A 92 2.04 -8.04 6.09
CA ALA A 92 1.68 -7.24 7.25
C ALA A 92 0.83 -6.02 6.88
N TYR A 93 1.17 -5.34 5.78
CA TYR A 93 0.39 -4.22 5.25
C TYR A 93 -1.01 -4.65 4.80
N ALA A 94 -1.10 -5.74 4.04
CA ALA A 94 -2.37 -6.30 3.58
C ALA A 94 -3.28 -6.70 4.76
N LYS A 95 -2.70 -7.32 5.80
CA LYS A 95 -3.40 -7.65 7.04
C LYS A 95 -3.88 -6.39 7.76
N ALA A 96 -3.01 -5.40 7.96
CA ALA A 96 -3.38 -4.15 8.62
C ALA A 96 -4.50 -3.41 7.87
N LEU A 97 -4.47 -3.43 6.53
CA LEU A 97 -5.53 -2.84 5.71
C LEU A 97 -6.86 -3.60 5.84
N ALA A 98 -6.82 -4.93 5.88
CA ALA A 98 -8.01 -5.75 6.09
C ALA A 98 -8.61 -5.51 7.49
N ASP A 99 -7.77 -5.50 8.53
CA ASP A 99 -8.17 -5.25 9.91
C ASP A 99 -8.77 -3.84 10.06
N ALA A 100 -8.14 -2.81 9.47
CA ALA A 100 -8.64 -1.44 9.48
C ALA A 100 -10.01 -1.32 8.78
N ARG A 101 -10.20 -2.00 7.64
CA ARG A 101 -11.51 -2.05 6.96
C ARG A 101 -12.57 -2.75 7.81
N ALA A 102 -12.23 -3.86 8.44
CA ALA A 102 -13.15 -4.59 9.32
C ALA A 102 -13.55 -3.73 10.54
N GLN A 103 -12.58 -3.05 11.16
CA GLN A 103 -12.84 -2.12 12.26
C GLN A 103 -13.71 -0.94 11.83
N ALA A 104 -13.43 -0.34 10.66
CA ALA A 104 -14.26 0.75 10.13
C ALA A 104 -15.71 0.30 9.92
N GLN A 105 -15.93 -0.88 9.31
CA GLN A 105 -17.28 -1.42 9.13
C GLN A 105 -17.98 -1.70 10.46
N LYS A 106 -17.25 -2.23 11.44
CA LYS A 106 -17.78 -2.44 12.80
C LYS A 106 -18.21 -1.12 13.45
N ILE A 107 -17.37 -0.10 13.40
CA ILE A 107 -17.68 1.24 13.93
C ILE A 107 -18.90 1.83 13.23
N ILE A 108 -19.00 1.72 11.90
CA ILE A 108 -20.16 2.20 11.14
C ILE A 108 -21.44 1.48 11.58
N ALA A 109 -21.40 0.16 11.75
CA ALA A 109 -22.55 -0.63 12.19
C ALA A 109 -22.98 -0.25 13.62
N GLU A 110 -22.04 -0.16 14.55
CA GLU A 110 -22.29 0.23 15.94
C GLU A 110 -22.85 1.66 16.03
N THR A 111 -22.28 2.59 15.26
CA THR A 111 -22.73 3.99 15.21
C THR A 111 -24.13 4.09 14.62
N ARG A 112 -24.43 3.37 13.55
CA ARG A 112 -25.80 3.32 12.97
C ARG A 112 -26.81 2.76 13.97
N ALA A 113 -26.46 1.70 14.69
CA ALA A 113 -27.32 1.13 15.71
C ALA A 113 -27.58 2.10 16.86
N ALA A 114 -26.54 2.82 17.32
CA ALA A 114 -26.68 3.85 18.35
C ALA A 114 -27.56 5.02 17.87
N ILE A 115 -27.31 5.55 16.68
CA ILE A 115 -28.12 6.63 16.08
C ILE A 115 -29.58 6.19 15.93
N GLN A 116 -29.85 4.97 15.48
CA GLN A 116 -31.21 4.48 15.33
C GLN A 116 -31.93 4.44 16.69
N LYS A 117 -31.26 3.95 17.74
CA LYS A 117 -31.82 3.92 19.09
C LYS A 117 -32.14 5.34 19.61
N ASP A 118 -31.25 6.30 19.38
CA ASP A 118 -31.46 7.68 19.78
C ASP A 118 -32.60 8.34 19.00
N LEU A 119 -32.70 8.04 17.70
CA LEU A 119 -33.81 8.49 16.85
C LEU A 119 -35.15 7.91 17.33
N ASP A 120 -35.20 6.61 17.64
CA ASP A 120 -36.42 5.94 18.13
C ASP A 120 -36.87 6.55 19.47
N ALA A 121 -35.92 6.83 20.37
CA ALA A 121 -36.20 7.48 21.65
C ALA A 121 -36.69 8.93 21.48
N ALA A 122 -36.06 9.68 20.58
CA ALA A 122 -36.47 11.06 20.27
C ALA A 122 -37.85 11.10 19.61
N ALA A 123 -38.14 10.18 18.69
CA ALA A 123 -39.44 10.03 18.05
C ALA A 123 -40.54 9.70 19.08
N ALA A 124 -40.31 8.71 19.94
CA ALA A 124 -41.27 8.36 20.99
C ALA A 124 -41.56 9.52 21.95
N LYS A 125 -40.54 10.32 22.29
CA LYS A 125 -40.72 11.53 23.10
C LYS A 125 -41.53 12.59 22.35
N ALA A 126 -41.19 12.84 21.08
CA ALA A 126 -41.92 13.80 20.26
C ALA A 126 -43.40 13.42 20.11
N ASP A 127 -43.70 12.13 19.87
CA ASP A 127 -45.07 11.63 19.77
C ASP A 127 -45.84 11.81 21.10
N ALA A 128 -45.20 11.56 22.24
CA ALA A 128 -45.79 11.80 23.56
C ALA A 128 -46.08 13.29 23.80
N ASP A 129 -45.14 14.17 23.47
CA ASP A 129 -45.29 15.62 23.62
C ASP A 129 -46.38 16.17 22.68
N ILE A 130 -46.45 15.67 21.45
CA ILE A 130 -47.51 16.00 20.49
C ILE A 130 -48.87 15.53 21.02
N GLY A 131 -48.97 14.28 21.50
CA GLY A 131 -50.20 13.74 22.07
C GLY A 131 -50.70 14.56 23.26
N ALA A 132 -49.80 14.98 24.15
CA ALA A 132 -50.14 15.87 25.27
C ALA A 132 -50.64 17.24 24.80
N ARG A 133 -50.01 17.84 23.78
CA ARG A 133 -50.45 19.12 23.20
C ARG A 133 -51.80 19.02 22.49
N VAL A 134 -52.07 17.90 21.83
CA VAL A 134 -53.36 17.62 21.18
C VAL A 134 -54.44 17.55 22.25
N ALA A 135 -54.25 16.76 23.31
CA ALA A 135 -55.20 16.65 24.41
C ALA A 135 -55.46 18.01 25.10
N GLN A 136 -54.42 18.81 25.34
CA GLN A 136 -54.58 20.17 25.89
C GLN A 136 -55.36 21.10 24.94
N SER A 137 -55.13 20.98 23.64
CA SER A 137 -55.83 21.78 22.63
C SER A 137 -57.30 21.37 22.54
N GLU A 138 -57.62 20.09 22.64
CA GLU A 138 -59.00 19.58 22.68
C GLU A 138 -59.79 20.12 23.87
N VAL A 139 -59.17 20.16 25.07
CA VAL A 139 -59.80 20.77 26.26
C VAL A 139 -60.08 22.24 26.03
N LYS A 140 -59.10 23.02 25.54
CA LYS A 140 -59.29 24.45 25.24
C LYS A 140 -60.36 24.69 24.18
N ILE A 141 -60.41 23.87 23.14
CA ILE A 141 -61.44 23.95 22.10
C ILE A 141 -62.82 23.66 22.70
N ALA A 142 -62.94 22.66 23.57
CA ALA A 142 -64.18 22.35 24.26
C ALA A 142 -64.65 23.50 25.17
N GLU A 143 -63.74 24.12 25.92
CA GLU A 143 -64.01 25.30 26.74
C GLU A 143 -64.48 26.49 25.90
N ILE A 144 -63.76 26.81 24.81
CA ILE A 144 -64.14 27.88 23.88
C ILE A 144 -65.52 27.59 23.28
N ARG A 145 -65.80 26.34 22.91
CA ARG A 145 -67.11 25.95 22.35
C ARG A 145 -68.22 26.11 23.38
N ALA A 146 -67.98 25.73 24.64
CA ALA A 146 -68.95 25.92 25.71
C ALA A 146 -69.22 27.41 25.98
N GLY A 147 -68.17 28.23 26.10
CA GLY A 147 -68.29 29.67 26.29
C GLY A 147 -68.94 30.38 25.10
N ALA A 148 -68.67 29.94 23.87
CA ALA A 148 -69.33 30.46 22.68
C ALA A 148 -70.84 30.16 22.68
N LEU A 149 -71.27 28.97 23.11
CA LEU A 149 -72.69 28.63 23.24
C LEU A 149 -73.39 29.52 24.27
N GLU A 150 -72.74 29.79 25.40
CA GLU A 150 -73.27 30.70 26.43
C GLU A 150 -73.36 32.14 25.91
N ALA A 151 -72.32 32.65 25.25
CA ALA A 151 -72.32 33.98 24.64
C ALA A 151 -73.41 34.12 23.58
N VAL A 152 -73.61 33.09 22.74
CA VAL A 152 -74.71 33.06 21.76
C VAL A 152 -76.07 33.12 22.45
N GLN A 153 -76.26 32.40 23.57
CA GLN A 153 -77.52 32.42 24.32
C GLN A 153 -77.80 33.81 24.92
N ILE A 154 -76.78 34.48 25.47
CA ILE A 154 -76.90 35.85 25.99
C ILE A 154 -77.28 36.81 24.87
N VAL A 155 -76.49 36.84 23.78
CA VAL A 155 -76.73 37.74 22.64
C VAL A 155 -78.10 37.48 22.00
N ALA A 156 -78.53 36.22 21.86
CA ALA A 156 -79.84 35.88 21.33
C ALA A 156 -80.99 36.34 22.25
N THR A 157 -80.83 36.22 23.57
CA THR A 157 -81.83 36.67 24.55
C THR A 157 -81.94 38.19 24.58
N ASP A 158 -80.81 38.89 24.58
CA ASP A 158 -80.76 40.35 24.53
C ASP A 158 -81.38 40.88 23.23
N THR A 159 -81.02 40.29 22.10
CA THR A 159 -81.56 40.68 20.79
C THR A 159 -83.06 40.41 20.70
N ALA A 160 -83.53 39.25 21.17
CA ALA A 160 -84.96 38.93 21.19
C ALA A 160 -85.76 39.87 22.10
N THR A 161 -85.22 40.21 23.27
CA THR A 161 -85.84 41.17 24.21
C THR A 161 -85.94 42.57 23.59
N ALA A 162 -84.88 43.02 22.92
CA ALA A 162 -84.85 44.30 22.21
C ALA A 162 -85.89 44.33 21.07
N ILE A 163 -86.01 43.24 20.29
CA ILE A 163 -87.00 43.13 19.21
C ILE A 163 -88.44 43.18 19.75
N VAL A 164 -88.75 42.43 20.81
CA VAL A 164 -90.10 42.41 21.42
C VAL A 164 -90.48 43.79 21.95
N THR A 165 -89.52 44.50 22.56
CA THR A 165 -89.72 45.87 23.06
C THR A 165 -89.93 46.86 21.91
N ALA A 166 -89.13 46.75 20.84
CA ALA A 166 -89.23 47.61 19.66
C ALA A 166 -90.56 47.43 18.90
N LEU A 167 -91.12 46.22 18.92
CA LEU A 167 -92.43 45.89 18.32
C LEU A 167 -93.63 46.24 19.23
N GLY A 168 -93.41 46.88 20.38
CA GLY A 168 -94.46 47.38 21.27
C GLY A 168 -95.02 46.35 22.27
N GLY A 169 -94.39 45.18 22.41
CA GLY A 169 -94.73 44.19 23.42
C GLY A 169 -94.05 44.47 24.77
N LYS A 170 -94.69 44.08 25.89
CA LYS A 170 -94.00 43.99 27.19
C LYS A 170 -93.13 42.73 27.18
N ALA A 171 -91.82 42.91 27.14
CA ALA A 171 -90.89 41.79 27.20
C ALA A 171 -90.95 41.12 28.59
N ASP A 172 -91.57 39.95 28.66
CA ASP A 172 -91.43 39.07 29.82
C ASP A 172 -90.10 38.31 29.69
N THR A 173 -89.10 38.77 30.43
CA THR A 173 -87.74 38.25 30.41
C THR A 173 -87.69 36.74 30.69
N SER A 174 -88.63 36.21 31.49
CA SER A 174 -88.69 34.78 31.81
C SER A 174 -89.15 33.95 30.62
N ALA A 175 -90.17 34.43 29.89
CA ALA A 175 -90.73 33.75 28.72
C ALA A 175 -89.76 33.79 27.53
N VAL A 176 -89.07 34.91 27.32
CA VAL A 176 -88.06 35.06 26.25
C VAL A 176 -86.86 34.14 26.50
N THR A 177 -86.35 34.10 27.73
CA THR A 177 -85.22 33.23 28.10
C THR A 177 -85.59 31.74 27.93
N ALA A 178 -86.81 31.35 28.29
CA ALA A 178 -87.30 29.98 28.11
C ALA A 178 -87.42 29.59 26.62
N ALA A 179 -87.95 30.49 25.78
CA ALA A 179 -88.12 30.24 24.35
C ALA A 179 -86.78 30.19 23.59
N VAL A 180 -85.85 31.09 23.90
CA VAL A 180 -84.49 31.07 23.35
C VAL A 180 -83.74 29.83 23.83
N GLY A 181 -83.85 29.46 25.11
CA GLY A 181 -83.24 28.26 25.66
C GLY A 181 -83.72 26.96 25.00
N GLN A 182 -85.01 26.85 24.64
CA GLN A 182 -85.51 25.71 23.86
C GLN A 182 -84.96 25.69 22.43
N ARG A 183 -84.80 26.84 21.78
CA ARG A 183 -84.32 26.94 20.40
C ARG A 183 -82.81 26.75 20.25
N VAL A 184 -82.01 27.15 21.24
CA VAL A 184 -80.55 26.95 21.26
C VAL A 184 -80.17 25.50 21.59
N LYS A 185 -81.04 24.76 22.30
CA LYS A 185 -80.89 23.32 22.59
C LYS A 185 -81.52 22.41 21.54
N GLY A 186 -82.17 22.98 20.52
CA GLY A 186 -82.91 22.27 19.46
C GLY A 186 -82.01 21.54 18.48
#